data_AF-A0A957PAS8-F1
#
_entry.id   AF-A0A957PAS8-F1
#
_cell.length_a   1.000
_cell.length_b   1.000
_cell.length_c   1.000
_cell.angle_alpha   90.00
_cell.angle_beta   90.00
_cell.angle_gamma   90.00
#
_symmetry.space_group_name_H-M   'P 1'
#
loop_
_entity.id
_entity.type
_entity.pdbx_description
1 polymer ?
#
loop_
_entity_poly.entity_id
_entity_poly.type
_entity_poly.pdbx_seq_one_letter_code
_entity_poly.pdbx_strand_id
1 'polypeptide(L)'
;MTDQLETVRALKLDIENLTLKLARLQAENRALRRKVKENGQDGRILRQAHRDALIMLSWHYAGLRPTRSFSYQNGISKNRWAWARALLMSTRIHDGEDIVTNLQPEDAMRLLQRTVSRMEEEGIMSLRLHNRTYRS
;
A
#
# COMPACT_ATOMS: atom_id res chain seq x y z
N MET A 1 -2.17 22.32 -55.65
CA MET A 1 -1.79 20.96 -55.20
C MET A 1 -0.71 20.96 -54.12
N THR A 2 0.24 21.91 -54.14
CA THR A 2 1.29 22.08 -53.12
C THR A 2 0.78 22.53 -51.75
N ASP A 3 -0.17 23.46 -51.71
CA ASP A 3 -0.73 24.03 -50.47
C ASP A 3 -1.48 23.00 -49.58
N GLN A 4 -2.17 22.05 -50.23
CA GLN A 4 -2.82 20.93 -49.54
C GLN A 4 -1.83 19.94 -48.93
N LEU A 5 -0.67 19.72 -49.59
CA LEU A 5 0.38 18.85 -49.06
C LEU A 5 1.07 19.46 -47.85
N GLU A 6 1.28 20.78 -47.85
CA GLU A 6 1.82 21.51 -46.70
C GLU A 6 0.85 21.51 -45.53
N THR A 7 -0.44 21.72 -45.79
CA THR A 7 -1.49 21.64 -44.77
C THR A 7 -1.55 20.25 -44.13
N VAL A 8 -1.50 19.18 -44.93
CA VAL A 8 -1.50 17.79 -44.41
C VAL A 8 -0.25 17.50 -43.59
N ARG A 9 0.92 18.04 -43.96
CA ARG A 9 2.16 17.89 -43.18
C ARG A 9 2.07 18.61 -41.84
N ALA A 10 1.57 19.85 -41.83
CA ALA A 10 1.38 20.61 -40.60
C ALA A 10 0.40 19.90 -39.64
N LEU A 11 -0.72 19.40 -40.16
CA LEU A 11 -1.70 18.65 -39.35
C LEU A 11 -1.12 17.35 -38.78
N LYS A 12 -0.29 16.62 -39.53
CA LYS A 12 0.39 15.42 -39.01
C LYS A 12 1.35 15.76 -37.86
N LEU A 13 2.13 16.83 -38.02
CA LEU A 13 3.03 17.32 -36.98
C LEU A 13 2.26 17.72 -35.71
N ASP A 14 1.11 18.38 -35.88
CA ASP A 14 0.25 18.76 -34.76
C ASP A 14 -0.34 17.54 -34.04
N ILE A 15 -0.79 16.52 -34.78
CA ILE A 15 -1.27 15.26 -34.20
C ILE A 15 -0.15 14.57 -33.41
N GLU A 16 1.06 14.48 -33.96
CA GLU A 16 2.21 13.88 -33.27
C GLU A 16 2.55 14.65 -31.98
N ASN A 17 2.60 15.98 -32.05
CA ASN A 17 2.84 16.84 -30.90
C ASN A 17 1.76 16.70 -29.82
N LEU A 18 0.48 16.65 -30.21
CA LEU A 18 -0.63 16.45 -29.28
C LEU A 18 -0.59 15.07 -28.65
N THR A 19 -0.23 14.04 -29.41
CA THR A 19 -0.10 12.66 -28.92
C THR A 19 1.01 12.56 -27.87
N LEU A 20 2.18 13.17 -28.12
CA LEU A 20 3.29 13.23 -27.16
C LEU A 20 2.90 13.99 -25.89
N LYS A 21 2.21 15.13 -26.02
CA LYS A 21 1.71 15.91 -24.88
C LYS A 21 0.71 15.13 -24.04
N LEU A 22 -0.22 14.41 -24.68
CA LEU A 22 -1.21 13.58 -24.00
C LEU A 22 -0.53 12.44 -23.23
N ALA A 23 0.41 11.74 -23.86
CA ALA A 23 1.19 10.68 -23.21
C ALA A 23 1.96 11.21 -21.98
N ARG A 24 2.59 12.39 -22.12
CA ARG A 24 3.30 13.07 -21.01
C ARG A 24 2.35 13.43 -19.87
N LEU A 25 1.21 14.06 -20.18
CA LEU A 25 0.22 14.44 -19.17
C LEU A 25 -0.40 13.23 -18.47
N GLN A 26 -0.62 12.12 -19.17
CA GLN A 26 -1.07 10.87 -18.56
C GLN A 26 -0.02 10.27 -17.63
N ALA A 27 1.26 10.29 -18.03
CA ALA A 27 2.36 9.85 -17.17
C ALA A 27 2.45 10.70 -15.89
N GLU A 28 2.36 12.02 -16.03
CA GLU A 28 2.38 12.96 -14.92
C GLU A 28 1.16 12.80 -14.00
N ASN A 29 -0.05 12.64 -14.56
CA ASN A 29 -1.25 12.34 -13.77
C ASN A 29 -1.09 11.04 -12.98
N ARG A 30 -0.53 9.98 -13.57
CA ARG A 30 -0.25 8.73 -12.87
C ARG A 30 0.73 8.95 -11.71
N ALA A 31 1.80 9.70 -11.94
CA ALA A 31 2.80 10.01 -10.92
C ALA A 31 2.22 10.86 -9.79
N LEU A 32 1.43 11.89 -10.10
CA LEU A 32 0.79 12.74 -9.10
C LEU A 32 -0.25 11.97 -8.28
N ARG A 33 -1.06 11.12 -8.91
CA ARG A 33 -2.00 10.24 -8.20
C ARG A 33 -1.28 9.29 -7.24
N ARG A 34 -0.12 8.76 -7.63
CA ARG A 34 0.74 7.97 -6.72
C ARG A 34 1.23 8.81 -5.55
N LYS A 35 1.81 10.00 -5.79
CA LYS A 35 2.26 10.91 -4.72
C LYS A 35 1.14 11.32 -3.77
N VAL A 36 -0.06 11.59 -4.27
CA VAL A 36 -1.22 11.95 -3.45
C VAL A 36 -1.71 10.75 -2.64
N LYS A 37 -1.71 9.53 -3.21
CA LYS A 37 -2.03 8.30 -2.47
C LYS A 37 -1.00 8.00 -1.37
N GLU A 38 0.29 8.12 -1.70
CA GLU A 38 1.41 7.91 -0.77
C GLU A 38 1.41 8.95 0.37
N ASN A 39 1.25 10.24 0.06
CA ASN A 39 1.28 11.31 1.07
C ASN A 39 -0.07 11.55 1.75
N GLY A 40 -1.14 10.99 1.20
CA GLY A 40 -2.49 11.04 1.74
C GLY A 40 -2.67 10.27 3.04
N GLN A 41 -3.86 10.38 3.64
CA GLN A 41 -4.20 9.70 4.88
C GLN A 41 -4.01 8.17 4.78
N ASP A 42 -4.41 7.58 3.64
CA ASP A 42 -4.32 6.14 3.43
C ASP A 42 -2.87 5.64 3.38
N GLY A 43 -2.00 6.35 2.66
CA GLY A 43 -0.57 6.03 2.64
C GLY A 43 0.08 6.18 4.03
N ARG A 44 -0.32 7.19 4.82
CA ARG A 44 0.14 7.33 6.21
C ARG A 44 -0.33 6.16 7.08
N ILE A 45 -1.58 5.75 6.97
CA ILE A 45 -2.13 4.60 7.69
C ILE A 45 -1.37 3.33 7.31
N LEU A 46 -1.18 3.07 6.02
CA LEU A 46 -0.52 1.86 5.53
C LEU A 46 0.94 1.79 5.98
N ARG A 47 1.70 2.90 5.88
CA ARG A 47 3.07 2.96 6.38
C ARG A 47 3.15 2.71 7.88
N GLN A 48 2.24 3.30 8.65
CA GLN A 48 2.22 3.11 10.10
C GLN A 48 1.86 1.66 10.45
N ALA A 49 0.84 1.10 9.80
CA ALA A 49 0.44 -0.30 9.95
C ALA A 49 1.58 -1.26 9.62
N HIS A 50 2.33 -0.99 8.55
CA HIS A 50 3.48 -1.78 8.16
C HIS A 50 4.57 -1.78 9.23
N ARG A 51 4.96 -0.60 9.75
CA ARG A 51 5.95 -0.49 10.83
C ARG A 51 5.51 -1.26 12.08
N ASP A 52 4.25 -1.10 12.47
CA ASP A 52 3.70 -1.75 13.67
C ASP A 52 3.58 -3.27 13.48
N ALA A 53 3.23 -3.74 12.28
CA ALA A 53 3.21 -5.15 11.94
C ALA A 53 4.60 -5.80 11.99
N LEU A 54 5.64 -5.09 11.54
CA LEU A 54 7.04 -5.56 11.67
C LEU A 54 7.45 -5.69 13.14
N ILE A 55 7.06 -4.73 13.99
CA ILE A 55 7.32 -4.80 15.43
C ILE A 55 6.62 -6.02 16.04
N MET A 56 5.33 -6.23 15.73
CA MET A 56 4.57 -7.39 16.21
C MET A 56 5.20 -8.72 15.76
N LEU A 57 5.67 -8.81 14.50
CA LEU A 57 6.38 -9.98 14.00
C LEU A 57 7.72 -10.18 14.73
N SER A 58 8.47 -9.10 14.99
CA SER A 58 9.74 -9.20 15.72
C SER A 58 9.56 -9.76 17.13
N TRP A 59 8.47 -9.40 17.81
CA TRP A 59 8.11 -9.97 19.11
C TRP A 59 7.76 -11.45 18.99
N HIS A 60 6.96 -11.83 17.99
CA HIS A 60 6.62 -13.22 17.73
C HIS A 60 7.86 -14.10 17.53
N TYR A 61 8.79 -13.67 16.66
CA TYR A 61 10.03 -14.42 16.43
C TYR A 61 11.00 -14.41 17.62
N ALA A 62 10.87 -13.45 18.52
CA ALA A 62 11.57 -13.45 19.82
C ALA A 62 10.90 -14.36 20.87
N GLY A 63 9.86 -15.11 20.50
CA GLY A 63 9.12 -16.00 21.41
C GLY A 63 8.09 -15.28 22.30
N LEU A 64 7.86 -13.98 22.07
CA LEU A 64 6.84 -13.20 22.77
C LEU A 64 5.51 -13.29 22.04
N ARG A 65 4.39 -13.28 22.77
CA ARG A 65 3.06 -13.23 22.15
C ARG A 65 2.62 -11.78 21.97
N PRO A 66 2.48 -11.26 20.73
CA PRO A 66 2.10 -9.87 20.46
C PRO A 66 0.59 -9.66 20.64
N THR A 67 0.06 -10.05 21.80
CA THR A 67 -1.34 -9.86 22.15
C THR A 67 -1.71 -8.38 22.16
N ARG A 68 -3.02 -8.10 22.13
CA ARG A 68 -3.54 -6.74 22.23
C ARG A 68 -3.01 -5.99 23.45
N SER A 69 -3.11 -6.61 24.63
CA SER A 69 -2.65 -6.01 25.90
C SER A 69 -1.13 -5.77 25.89
N PHE A 70 -0.37 -6.77 25.47
CA PHE A 70 1.10 -6.67 25.37
C PHE A 70 1.52 -5.53 24.45
N SER A 71 0.90 -5.43 23.28
CA SER A 71 1.20 -4.39 22.30
C SER A 71 0.93 -2.98 22.86
N TYR A 72 -0.13 -2.83 23.67
CA TYR A 72 -0.50 -1.54 24.26
C TYR A 72 0.51 -1.11 25.32
N GLN A 73 0.90 -2.04 26.19
CA GLN A 73 1.92 -1.81 27.21
C GLN A 73 3.28 -1.45 26.59
N ASN A 74 3.56 -1.98 25.39
CA ASN A 74 4.80 -1.72 24.65
C ASN A 74 4.67 -0.59 23.61
N GLY A 75 3.71 0.34 23.78
CA GLY A 75 3.67 1.60 23.04
C GLY A 75 2.92 1.59 21.70
N ILE A 76 2.27 0.49 21.33
CA ILE A 76 1.37 0.44 20.17
C ILE A 76 -0.06 0.77 20.64
N SER A 77 -0.55 1.97 20.33
CA SER A 77 -1.93 2.36 20.68
C SER A 77 -3.00 1.42 20.08
N LYS A 78 -4.22 1.42 20.65
CA LYS A 78 -5.36 0.61 20.16
C LYS A 78 -5.59 0.70 18.66
N ASN A 79 -5.61 1.91 18.10
CA ASN A 79 -5.85 2.12 16.68
C ASN A 79 -4.69 1.57 15.82
N ARG A 80 -3.44 1.81 16.25
CA ARG A 80 -2.25 1.32 15.56
C ARG A 80 -2.19 -0.20 15.53
N TRP A 81 -2.47 -0.84 16.66
CA TRP A 81 -2.55 -2.30 16.76
C TRP A 81 -3.62 -2.88 15.83
N ALA A 82 -4.81 -2.28 15.79
CA ALA A 82 -5.88 -2.76 14.91
C ALA A 82 -5.49 -2.69 13.43
N TRP A 83 -4.80 -1.63 13.01
CA TRP A 83 -4.26 -1.50 11.65
C TRP A 83 -3.15 -2.52 11.36
N ALA A 84 -2.20 -2.69 12.29
CA ALA A 84 -1.12 -3.67 12.15
C ALA A 84 -1.66 -5.10 12.02
N ARG A 85 -2.58 -5.48 12.91
CA ARG A 85 -3.28 -6.76 12.86
C ARG A 85 -4.04 -6.95 11.55
N ALA A 86 -4.81 -5.95 11.10
CA ALA A 86 -5.51 -6.01 9.82
C ALA A 86 -4.56 -6.25 8.63
N LEU A 87 -3.35 -5.67 8.67
CA LEU A 87 -2.34 -5.88 7.65
C LEU A 87 -1.78 -7.31 7.70
N LEU A 88 -1.47 -7.82 8.89
CA LEU A 88 -1.02 -9.20 9.08
C LEU A 88 -2.10 -10.24 8.73
N MET A 89 -3.38 -9.91 8.89
CA MET A 89 -4.48 -10.75 8.41
C MET A 89 -4.54 -10.77 6.88
N SER A 90 -4.27 -9.62 6.25
CA SER A 90 -4.22 -9.53 4.79
C SER A 90 -3.09 -10.34 4.16
N THR A 91 -2.04 -10.66 4.93
CA THR A 91 -0.96 -11.57 4.53
C THR A 91 -1.20 -13.02 4.96
N ARG A 92 -2.29 -13.32 5.69
CA ARG A 92 -2.56 -14.61 6.35
C ARG A 92 -1.51 -15.04 7.38
N ILE A 93 -0.73 -14.09 7.89
CA ILE A 93 0.20 -14.32 9.00
C ILE A 93 -0.55 -14.34 10.33
N HIS A 94 -1.66 -13.62 10.42
CA HIS A 94 -2.52 -13.51 11.59
C HIS A 94 -3.93 -14.00 11.24
N ASP A 95 -4.53 -14.84 12.08
CA ASP A 95 -5.88 -15.40 11.84
C ASP A 95 -7.02 -14.54 12.40
N GLY A 96 -6.70 -13.69 13.36
CA GLY A 96 -7.60 -12.79 14.04
C GLY A 96 -7.42 -12.86 15.55
N GLU A 97 -6.93 -13.97 16.06
CA GLU A 97 -6.64 -14.14 17.48
C GLU A 97 -5.14 -14.04 17.75
N ASP A 98 -4.31 -14.71 16.93
CA ASP A 98 -2.86 -14.71 17.08
C ASP A 98 -2.11 -14.75 15.73
N ILE A 99 -0.79 -14.63 15.80
CA ILE A 99 0.12 -14.88 14.68
C ILE A 99 0.33 -16.39 14.55
N VAL A 100 -0.02 -16.95 13.38
CA VAL A 100 -0.10 -18.40 13.12
C VAL A 100 0.83 -18.85 11.98
N THR A 101 1.88 -18.10 11.72
CA THR A 101 2.79 -18.38 10.60
C THR A 101 3.91 -19.35 10.98
N ASN A 102 4.24 -20.27 10.06
CA ASN A 102 5.43 -21.12 10.14
C ASN A 102 6.56 -20.60 9.23
N LEU A 103 6.41 -19.41 8.65
CA LEU A 103 7.41 -18.82 7.76
C LEU A 103 8.65 -18.40 8.56
N GLN A 104 9.81 -18.50 7.92
CA GLN A 104 11.03 -17.88 8.43
C GLN A 104 10.86 -16.35 8.47
N PRO A 105 11.55 -15.65 9.39
CA PRO A 105 11.41 -14.19 9.55
C PRO A 105 11.53 -13.41 8.24
N GLU A 106 12.51 -13.75 7.41
CA GLU A 106 12.80 -13.07 6.15
C GLU A 106 11.65 -13.25 5.14
N ASP A 107 11.04 -14.43 5.10
CA ASP A 107 9.93 -14.74 4.19
C ASP A 107 8.64 -14.03 4.62
N ALA A 108 8.36 -13.99 5.93
CA ALA A 108 7.24 -13.23 6.48
C ALA A 108 7.38 -11.73 6.20
N MET A 109 8.59 -11.17 6.35
CA MET A 109 8.88 -9.78 6.01
C MET A 109 8.71 -9.50 4.51
N ARG A 110 9.18 -10.39 3.64
CA ARG A 110 8.99 -10.26 2.18
C ARG A 110 7.52 -10.32 1.79
N LEU A 111 6.74 -11.21 2.40
CA LEU A 111 5.30 -11.32 2.16
C LEU A 111 4.55 -10.05 2.59
N LEU A 112 4.92 -9.50 3.75
CA LEU A 112 4.37 -8.25 4.26
C LEU A 112 4.68 -7.09 3.31
N GLN A 113 5.94 -6.94 2.88
CA GLN A 113 6.37 -5.91 1.94
C GLN A 113 5.63 -6.01 0.60
N ARG A 114 5.50 -7.20 0.02
CA ARG A 114 4.73 -7.42 -1.21
C ARG A 114 3.26 -7.01 -1.06
N THR A 115 2.67 -7.31 0.09
CA THR A 115 1.28 -6.97 0.37
C THR A 115 1.09 -5.46 0.53
N VAL A 116 2.04 -4.78 1.17
CA VAL A 116 2.05 -3.31 1.27
C VAL A 116 2.17 -2.68 -0.11
N SER A 117 3.13 -3.09 -0.94
CA SER A 117 3.30 -2.55 -2.29
C SER A 117 2.05 -2.75 -3.15
N ARG A 118 1.39 -3.91 -3.04
CA ARG A 118 0.10 -4.15 -3.69
C ARG A 118 -1.00 -3.18 -3.20
N MET A 119 -1.08 -2.96 -1.87
CA MET A 119 -2.06 -2.02 -1.29
C MET A 119 -1.75 -0.55 -1.62
N GLU A 120 -0.50 -0.19 -1.87
CA GLU A 120 -0.14 1.15 -2.36
C GLU A 120 -0.71 1.41 -3.77
N GLU A 121 -0.73 0.38 -4.61
CA GLU A 121 -1.27 0.45 -5.97
C GLU A 121 -2.81 0.41 -5.98
N GLU A 122 -3.38 -0.62 -5.35
CA GLU A 122 -4.82 -0.95 -5.38
C GLU A 122 -5.65 -0.14 -4.36
N GLY A 123 -5.01 0.35 -3.30
CA GLY A 123 -5.67 1.03 -2.17
C GLY A 123 -5.88 0.12 -0.95
N ILE A 124 -6.20 0.74 0.19
CA ILE A 124 -6.25 0.07 1.50
C ILE A 124 -7.63 -0.50 1.88
N MET A 125 -8.50 -0.77 0.90
CA MET A 125 -9.87 -1.20 1.18
C MET A 125 -9.93 -2.52 1.95
N SER A 126 -9.10 -3.49 1.58
CA SER A 126 -8.94 -4.76 2.32
C SER A 126 -8.51 -4.51 3.76
N LEU A 127 -7.58 -3.59 3.99
CA LEU A 127 -7.14 -3.20 5.33
C LEU A 127 -8.27 -2.59 6.17
N ARG A 128 -9.09 -1.73 5.56
CA ARG A 128 -10.26 -1.11 6.21
C ARG A 128 -11.34 -2.13 6.58
N LEU A 129 -11.57 -3.14 5.74
CA LEU A 129 -12.53 -4.21 6.01
C LEU A 129 -12.12 -5.01 7.24
N HIS A 130 -10.88 -5.50 7.30
CA HIS A 130 -10.37 -6.23 8.46
C HIS A 130 -10.40 -5.37 9.74
N ASN A 131 -10.09 -4.08 9.66
CA ASN A 131 -10.14 -3.21 10.84
C ASN A 131 -11.58 -2.99 11.36
N ARG A 132 -12.58 -2.93 10.47
CA ARG A 132 -13.98 -2.76 10.87
C ARG A 132 -14.52 -3.99 11.61
N THR A 133 -14.22 -5.19 11.12
CA THR A 133 -14.76 -6.44 11.68
C THR A 133 -14.33 -6.70 13.12
N TYR A 134 -13.20 -6.13 13.57
CA TYR A 134 -12.58 -6.48 14.86
C TYR A 134 -12.29 -5.26 15.74
N ARG A 135 -13.04 -4.17 15.53
CA ARG A 135 -13.00 -2.98 16.39
C ARG A 135 -13.91 -3.08 17.62
N SER A 136 -14.82 -4.07 17.65
CA SER A 136 -15.70 -4.43 18.77
C SER A 136 -14.90 -4.97 19.94
#